data_AF-A0A0D2LHD8-F1
#
_entry.id   AF-A0A0D2LHD8-F1
#
_cell.length_a   1.000
_cell.length_b   1.000
_cell.length_c   1.000
_cell.angle_alpha   90.00
_cell.angle_beta   90.00
_cell.angle_gamma   90.00
#
_symmetry.space_group_name_H-M   'P 1'
#
loop_
_entity.id
_entity.type
_entity.pdbx_description
1 polymer ?
#
loop_
_entity_poly.entity_id
_entity_poly.type
_entity_poly.pdbx_seq_one_letter_code
_entity_poly.pdbx_strand_id
1 'polypeptide(L)'
;MATSAEMLCRYTPPAFRLFTEGVVNQKFDEEPKYEAYMKLFEPLCGPSPSRPIITEGAVKVMVGQKRGRDAGDDLLDDGALPKKKVRLGLPATQWITVYNAHRPMKQRYHYNVANTRVDQHVEKGNDDGLYISSVACCQELWALIMDAGTGFTAQVYSMSTQFLPKEWIMEKWEEGYYITAMAGSMSGSSLVVMSKGTPYTQQSYKVGGLGDGWG
;
A
#
# COMPACT_ATOMS: atom_id res chain seq x y z
N MET A 1 -23.72 2.80 37.76
CA MET A 1 -23.45 4.03 37.01
C MET A 1 -23.33 3.66 35.55
N ALA A 2 -24.40 3.78 34.76
CA ALA A 2 -24.31 3.55 33.32
C ALA A 2 -23.64 4.78 32.69
N THR A 3 -22.53 4.58 31.99
CA THR A 3 -21.87 5.65 31.23
C THR A 3 -22.82 6.11 30.13
N SER A 4 -23.19 7.38 30.12
CA SER A 4 -24.12 7.91 29.11
C SER A 4 -23.47 7.94 27.73
N ALA A 5 -24.29 7.83 26.67
CA ALA A 5 -23.84 8.02 25.29
C ALA A 5 -23.17 9.39 25.10
N GLU A 6 -23.60 10.40 25.84
CA GLU A 6 -23.00 11.73 25.90
C GLU A 6 -21.54 11.72 26.41
N MET A 7 -21.23 10.90 27.43
CA MET A 7 -19.84 10.76 27.90
C MET A 7 -18.97 9.97 26.92
N LEU A 8 -19.54 8.94 26.27
CA LEU A 8 -18.81 8.11 25.29
C LEU A 8 -18.50 8.87 23.99
N CYS A 9 -19.40 9.77 23.58
CA CYS A 9 -19.36 10.42 22.26
C CYS A 9 -18.91 11.90 22.32
N ARG A 10 -18.36 12.36 23.45
CA ARG A 10 -18.01 13.77 23.71
C ARG A 10 -17.11 14.42 22.64
N TYR A 11 -16.25 13.63 21.99
CA TYR A 11 -15.29 14.10 20.99
C TYR A 11 -15.57 13.55 19.58
N THR A 12 -16.75 12.97 19.35
CA THR A 12 -17.13 12.38 18.07
C THR A 12 -18.22 13.20 17.37
N PRO A 13 -18.35 13.12 16.04
CA PRO A 13 -19.45 13.76 15.32
C PRO A 13 -20.84 13.38 15.87
N PRO A 14 -21.86 14.25 15.75
CA PRO A 14 -23.19 14.02 16.33
C PRO A 14 -23.86 12.69 15.94
N ALA A 15 -23.55 12.17 14.75
CA ALA A 15 -24.03 10.88 14.25
C ALA A 15 -23.71 9.72 15.20
N PHE A 16 -22.52 9.71 15.80
CA PHE A 16 -22.10 8.65 16.72
C PHE A 16 -22.91 8.68 18.02
N ARG A 17 -23.18 9.87 18.56
CA ARG A 17 -24.03 10.02 19.76
C ARG A 17 -25.44 9.52 19.50
N LEU A 18 -26.08 9.96 18.41
CA LEU A 18 -27.44 9.58 18.05
C LEU A 18 -27.57 8.06 17.79
N PHE A 19 -26.55 7.47 17.16
CA PHE A 19 -26.50 6.02 16.96
C PHE A 19 -26.38 5.26 18.29
N THR A 20 -25.45 5.66 19.17
CA THR A 20 -25.26 5.01 20.47
C THR A 20 -26.49 5.15 21.37
N GLU A 21 -27.16 6.30 21.37
CA GLU A 21 -28.44 6.48 22.08
C GLU A 21 -29.54 5.56 21.53
N GLY A 22 -29.60 5.35 20.22
CA GLY A 22 -30.56 4.44 19.58
C GLY A 22 -30.32 2.96 19.93
N VAL A 23 -29.07 2.52 19.84
CA VAL A 23 -28.71 1.10 20.06
C VAL A 23 -28.78 0.72 21.54
N VAL A 24 -28.37 1.61 22.45
CA VAL A 24 -28.36 1.33 23.90
C VAL A 24 -29.79 1.23 24.47
N ASN A 25 -30.75 1.94 23.88
CA ASN A 25 -32.15 1.92 24.31
C ASN A 25 -33.01 0.88 23.57
N GLN A 26 -32.40 0.07 22.70
CA GLN A 26 -33.12 -0.89 21.89
C GLN A 26 -33.56 -2.10 22.73
N LYS A 27 -34.82 -2.51 22.57
CA LYS A 27 -35.36 -3.70 23.24
C LYS A 27 -34.91 -4.97 22.53
N PHE A 28 -34.85 -6.08 23.27
CA PHE A 28 -34.42 -7.38 22.75
C PHE A 28 -35.23 -7.83 21.52
N ASP A 29 -36.54 -7.60 21.55
CA ASP A 29 -37.46 -7.99 20.46
C ASP A 29 -37.67 -6.87 19.40
N GLU A 30 -37.02 -5.72 19.55
CA GLU A 30 -37.14 -4.62 18.59
C GLU A 30 -36.14 -4.80 17.45
N GLU A 31 -36.60 -4.78 16.20
CA GLU A 31 -35.72 -4.80 15.04
C GLU A 31 -34.89 -3.50 14.95
N PRO A 32 -33.55 -3.58 14.78
CA PRO A 32 -32.74 -2.38 14.64
C PRO A 32 -33.14 -1.58 13.39
N LYS A 33 -33.26 -0.26 13.56
CA LYS A 33 -33.61 0.67 12.47
C LYS A 33 -32.39 0.96 11.58
N TYR A 34 -31.88 -0.08 10.93
CA TYR A 34 -30.64 -0.03 10.14
C TYR A 34 -30.61 1.10 9.13
N GLU A 35 -31.69 1.28 8.36
CA GLU A 35 -31.75 2.32 7.34
C GLU A 35 -31.66 3.73 7.94
N ALA A 36 -32.29 3.96 9.09
CA ALA A 36 -32.22 5.23 9.81
C ALA A 36 -30.82 5.46 10.39
N TYR A 37 -30.19 4.41 10.94
CA TYR A 37 -28.83 4.50 11.46
C TYR A 37 -27.81 4.76 10.35
N MET A 38 -27.95 4.14 9.18
CA MET A 38 -27.08 4.39 8.03
C MET A 38 -27.17 5.83 7.53
N LYS A 39 -28.39 6.41 7.51
CA LYS A 39 -28.63 7.82 7.13
C LYS A 39 -27.93 8.81 8.06
N LEU A 40 -27.72 8.49 9.34
CA LEU A 40 -26.97 9.37 10.27
C LEU A 40 -25.53 9.64 9.81
N PHE A 41 -24.91 8.67 9.13
CA PHE A 41 -23.52 8.74 8.71
C PHE A 41 -23.33 9.22 7.26
N GLU A 42 -24.42 9.45 6.51
CA GLU A 42 -24.35 9.92 5.12
C GLU A 42 -23.55 11.24 4.96
N PRO A 43 -23.66 12.25 5.85
CA PRO A 43 -22.83 13.44 5.79
C PRO A 43 -21.32 13.20 6.06
N LEU A 44 -20.97 12.10 6.72
CA LEU A 44 -19.59 11.75 7.10
C LEU A 44 -18.95 10.79 6.09
N CYS A 45 -19.73 9.84 5.55
CA CYS A 45 -19.25 8.75 4.70
C CYS A 45 -19.57 8.96 3.21
N GLY A 46 -20.43 9.92 2.87
CA GLY A 46 -20.96 10.08 1.52
C GLY A 46 -22.10 9.11 1.19
N PRO A 47 -22.62 9.13 -0.06
CA PRO A 47 -23.75 8.30 -0.46
C PRO A 47 -23.43 6.81 -0.33
N SER A 48 -24.42 6.00 0.06
CA SER A 48 -24.24 4.56 0.27
C SER A 48 -23.62 3.89 -0.98
N PRO A 49 -22.56 3.07 -0.83
CA PRO A 49 -21.98 2.37 -1.96
C PRO A 49 -23.01 1.41 -2.55
N SER A 50 -23.32 1.56 -3.84
CA SER A 50 -24.31 0.74 -4.57
C SER A 50 -23.86 -0.69 -4.88
N ARG A 51 -22.75 -1.14 -4.30
CA ARG A 51 -22.14 -2.43 -4.60
C ARG A 51 -22.10 -3.29 -3.34
N PRO A 52 -22.56 -4.56 -3.41
CA PRO A 52 -22.42 -5.48 -2.29
C PRO A 52 -20.95 -5.63 -1.92
N ILE A 53 -20.66 -5.57 -0.63
CA ILE A 53 -19.35 -5.94 -0.08
C ILE A 53 -19.25 -7.46 -0.21
N ILE A 54 -18.41 -7.95 -1.12
CA ILE A 54 -18.19 -9.39 -1.27
C ILE A 54 -17.26 -9.84 -0.13
N THR A 55 -17.78 -10.62 0.81
CA THR A 55 -16.97 -11.37 1.78
C THR A 55 -16.36 -12.59 1.07
N GLU A 56 -15.08 -12.89 1.34
CA GLU A 56 -14.34 -13.98 0.70
C GLU A 56 -15.06 -15.33 0.90
N GLY A 57 -15.55 -15.93 -0.18
CA GLY A 57 -16.15 -17.28 -0.11
C GLY A 57 -16.94 -17.76 -1.33
N ALA A 58 -17.31 -16.88 -2.26
CA ALA A 58 -18.24 -17.25 -3.33
C ALA A 58 -17.68 -17.02 -4.74
N VAL A 59 -16.64 -17.74 -5.18
CA VAL A 59 -16.45 -17.97 -6.64
C VAL A 59 -15.92 -19.37 -6.92
N LYS A 60 -16.78 -20.18 -7.53
CA LYS A 60 -16.48 -21.44 -8.21
C LYS A 60 -15.76 -21.09 -9.53
N VAL A 61 -14.51 -21.52 -9.67
CA VAL A 61 -13.68 -21.24 -10.85
C VAL A 61 -14.09 -22.15 -12.01
N MET A 62 -14.50 -21.58 -13.14
CA MET A 62 -14.44 -22.24 -14.46
C MET A 62 -13.34 -21.59 -15.30
N VAL A 63 -12.43 -22.43 -15.75
CA VAL A 63 -11.26 -22.11 -16.56
C VAL A 63 -11.60 -22.27 -18.04
N GLY A 64 -11.19 -21.29 -18.87
CA GLY A 64 -10.88 -21.51 -20.28
C GLY A 64 -11.87 -20.92 -21.30
N GLN A 65 -11.48 -19.80 -21.94
CA GLN A 65 -11.34 -19.76 -23.40
C GLN A 65 -10.62 -18.51 -23.92
N LYS A 66 -9.87 -18.76 -24.99
CA LYS A 66 -8.85 -17.94 -25.65
C LYS A 66 -9.52 -17.15 -26.78
N ARG A 67 -9.06 -15.91 -26.98
CA ARG A 67 -9.25 -15.00 -28.14
C ARG A 67 -10.16 -15.48 -29.29
N GLY A 68 -11.23 -14.74 -29.54
CA GLY A 68 -11.93 -14.66 -30.83
C GLY A 68 -12.53 -13.26 -31.00
N ARG A 69 -12.20 -12.58 -32.10
CA ARG A 69 -12.96 -11.44 -32.61
C ARG A 69 -14.19 -12.01 -33.30
N ASP A 70 -15.35 -11.42 -33.11
CA ASP A 70 -16.39 -11.45 -34.14
C ASP A 70 -17.17 -10.14 -34.17
N ALA A 71 -17.57 -9.80 -35.39
CA ALA A 71 -18.22 -8.58 -35.79
C ALA A 71 -19.75 -8.77 -35.80
N GLY A 72 -20.47 -7.65 -35.59
CA GLY A 72 -21.79 -7.41 -36.14
C GLY A 72 -22.97 -8.12 -35.47
N ASP A 73 -23.71 -7.38 -34.65
CA ASP A 73 -25.16 -7.27 -34.90
C ASP A 73 -25.64 -5.90 -34.41
N ASP A 74 -26.10 -5.10 -35.36
CA ASP A 74 -26.81 -3.86 -35.14
C ASP A 74 -28.29 -4.20 -34.91
N LEU A 75 -28.89 -3.49 -33.94
CA LEU A 75 -30.28 -3.04 -33.82
C LEU A 75 -30.84 -3.35 -32.42
N LEU A 76 -30.86 -2.34 -31.56
CA LEU A 76 -32.09 -1.70 -31.07
C LEU A 76 -31.74 -0.51 -30.17
N ASP A 77 -32.39 0.60 -30.50
CA ASP A 77 -32.41 1.93 -29.93
C ASP A 77 -32.81 1.94 -28.43
N ASP A 78 -32.06 2.67 -27.58
CA ASP A 78 -32.62 3.69 -26.67
C ASP A 78 -31.51 4.48 -25.92
N GLY A 79 -31.39 5.78 -26.22
CA GLY A 79 -31.20 6.85 -25.23
C GLY A 79 -30.02 6.89 -24.23
N ALA A 80 -28.96 6.08 -24.33
CA ALA A 80 -27.88 6.10 -23.32
C ALA A 80 -26.75 7.12 -23.62
N LEU A 81 -26.74 8.23 -22.87
CA LEU A 81 -25.57 9.11 -22.65
C LEU A 81 -24.27 8.28 -22.52
N PRO A 82 -23.12 8.79 -23.00
CA PRO A 82 -21.86 8.05 -22.96
C PRO A 82 -21.48 7.73 -21.51
N LYS A 83 -21.85 6.52 -21.05
CA LYS A 83 -21.40 5.99 -19.77
C LYS A 83 -19.89 5.85 -19.89
N LYS A 84 -19.15 6.78 -19.28
CA LYS A 84 -17.72 6.61 -19.02
C LYS A 84 -17.55 5.24 -18.39
N LYS A 85 -17.10 4.27 -19.17
CA LYS A 85 -16.66 2.96 -18.68
C LYS A 85 -15.49 3.25 -17.75
N VAL A 86 -15.78 3.44 -16.47
CA VAL A 86 -14.76 3.37 -15.44
C VAL A 86 -14.32 1.92 -15.45
N ARG A 87 -13.15 1.69 -16.03
CA ARG A 87 -12.47 0.40 -15.98
C ARG A 87 -12.21 0.12 -14.51
N LEU A 88 -13.07 -0.68 -13.89
CA LEU A 88 -12.81 -1.25 -12.58
C LEU A 88 -11.57 -2.11 -12.76
N GLY A 89 -10.41 -1.61 -12.32
CA GLY A 89 -9.17 -2.33 -12.41
C GLY A 89 -9.30 -3.66 -11.66
N LEU A 90 -8.48 -4.63 -12.07
CA LEU A 90 -8.11 -5.75 -11.20
C LEU A 90 -7.67 -5.20 -9.83
N PRO A 91 -7.73 -5.99 -8.72
CA PRO A 91 -7.02 -5.61 -7.49
C PRO A 91 -5.63 -5.12 -7.88
N ALA A 92 -5.22 -3.96 -7.38
CA ALA A 92 -4.10 -3.22 -7.96
C ALA A 92 -2.82 -4.07 -7.99
N THR A 93 -2.55 -4.70 -9.14
CA THR A 93 -1.24 -5.24 -9.54
C THR A 93 -0.35 -4.12 -10.09
N GLN A 94 -0.62 -2.89 -9.65
CA GLN A 94 -0.06 -1.67 -10.19
C GLN A 94 0.81 -1.03 -9.13
N TRP A 95 1.99 -0.60 -9.55
CA TRP A 95 2.88 0.19 -8.72
C TRP A 95 2.30 1.59 -8.55
N ILE A 96 2.25 2.06 -7.31
CA ILE A 96 1.94 3.44 -6.97
C ILE A 96 3.25 4.09 -6.55
N THR A 97 3.63 5.16 -7.24
CA THR A 97 4.84 5.94 -6.93
C THR A 97 4.41 7.30 -6.41
N VAL A 98 4.89 7.67 -5.23
CA VAL A 98 4.64 8.97 -4.61
C VAL A 98 5.99 9.64 -4.38
N TYR A 99 6.09 10.91 -4.75
CA TYR A 99 7.29 11.71 -4.57
C TYR A 99 6.94 13.15 -4.23
N ASN A 100 7.85 13.80 -3.51
CA ASN A 100 7.77 15.23 -3.27
C ASN A 100 8.45 15.98 -4.42
N ALA A 101 7.76 16.97 -4.96
CA ALA A 101 8.36 17.86 -5.95
C ALA A 101 9.40 18.77 -5.29
N HIS A 102 10.59 18.85 -5.88
CA HIS A 102 11.67 19.74 -5.44
C HIS A 102 12.44 20.29 -6.65
N ARG A 103 13.34 21.27 -6.44
CA ARG A 103 14.16 21.86 -7.50
C ARG A 103 15.66 21.75 -7.15
N PRO A 104 16.51 21.29 -8.08
CA PRO A 104 16.17 20.74 -9.40
C PRO A 104 15.56 19.34 -9.30
N MET A 105 14.50 19.08 -10.07
CA MET A 105 13.82 17.78 -10.07
C MET A 105 14.60 16.78 -10.91
N LYS A 106 15.46 15.98 -10.28
CA LYS A 106 16.24 14.91 -10.92
C LYS A 106 15.95 13.57 -10.25
N GLN A 107 14.99 12.83 -10.79
CA GLN A 107 14.55 11.52 -10.28
C GLN A 107 14.47 10.47 -11.39
N ARG A 108 14.55 9.21 -11.00
CA ARG A 108 14.36 8.05 -11.88
C ARG A 108 13.62 6.96 -11.13
N TYR A 109 12.64 6.34 -11.78
CA TYR A 109 11.88 5.24 -11.20
C TYR A 109 11.94 4.03 -12.12
N HIS A 110 12.04 2.86 -11.49
CA HIS A 110 12.00 1.57 -12.16
C HIS A 110 11.03 0.67 -11.42
N TYR A 111 10.24 -0.10 -12.16
CA TYR A 111 9.30 -1.06 -11.62
C TYR A 111 9.32 -2.31 -12.49
N ASN A 112 8.81 -3.42 -11.96
CA ASN A 112 8.91 -4.74 -12.60
C ASN A 112 10.37 -5.15 -12.87
N VAL A 113 11.28 -4.80 -11.95
CA VAL A 113 12.70 -5.13 -12.07
C VAL A 113 12.94 -6.51 -11.46
N ALA A 114 13.53 -7.43 -12.22
CA ALA A 114 13.96 -8.73 -11.69
C ALA A 114 15.25 -8.59 -10.87
N ASN A 115 15.52 -9.52 -9.94
CA ASN A 115 16.72 -9.51 -9.08
C ASN A 115 18.01 -9.25 -9.87
N THR A 116 18.20 -9.95 -10.99
CA THR A 116 19.39 -9.88 -11.85
C THR A 116 19.59 -8.54 -12.57
N ARG A 117 18.58 -7.66 -12.55
CA ARG A 117 18.60 -6.36 -13.24
C ARG A 117 18.68 -5.19 -12.28
N VAL A 118 18.58 -5.42 -10.98
CA VAL A 118 18.65 -4.33 -9.98
C VAL A 118 19.98 -3.61 -10.09
N ASP A 119 21.10 -4.33 -10.15
CA ASP A 119 22.44 -3.74 -10.27
C ASP A 119 22.56 -2.79 -11.46
N GLN A 120 22.15 -3.24 -12.64
CA GLN A 120 22.18 -2.43 -13.87
C GLN A 120 21.41 -1.11 -13.72
N HIS A 121 20.24 -1.15 -13.06
CA HIS A 121 19.41 0.04 -12.86
C HIS A 121 20.03 1.00 -11.84
N VAL A 122 20.62 0.45 -10.78
CA VAL A 122 21.27 1.24 -9.72
C VAL A 122 22.55 1.88 -10.25
N GLU A 123 23.43 1.15 -10.93
CA GLU A 123 24.67 1.67 -11.52
C GLU A 123 24.38 2.85 -12.46
N LYS A 124 23.43 2.68 -13.38
CA LYS A 124 23.03 3.76 -14.30
C LYS A 124 22.48 4.98 -13.55
N GLY A 125 21.81 4.78 -12.42
CA GLY A 125 21.34 5.87 -11.57
C GLY A 125 22.48 6.58 -10.85
N ASN A 126 23.45 5.82 -10.34
CA ASN A 126 24.63 6.33 -9.65
C ASN A 126 25.52 7.16 -10.60
N ASP A 127 25.69 6.74 -11.86
CA ASP A 127 26.40 7.50 -12.90
C ASP A 127 25.77 8.89 -13.13
N ASP A 128 24.47 9.00 -12.89
CA ASP A 128 23.72 10.26 -12.96
C ASP A 128 23.68 11.01 -11.61
N GLY A 129 24.40 10.56 -10.58
CA GLY A 129 24.41 11.15 -9.24
C GLY A 129 23.07 11.01 -8.51
N LEU A 130 22.32 9.95 -8.81
CA LEU A 130 21.07 9.62 -8.12
C LEU A 130 21.34 8.59 -7.02
N TYR A 131 20.64 8.73 -5.91
CA TYR A 131 20.63 7.75 -4.83
C TYR A 131 19.26 7.11 -4.68
N ILE A 132 19.21 5.83 -4.34
CA ILE A 132 17.97 5.13 -4.01
C ILE A 132 17.33 5.79 -2.78
N SER A 133 16.10 6.25 -2.93
CA SER A 133 15.31 6.87 -1.87
C SER A 133 14.23 5.94 -1.32
N SER A 134 13.76 4.99 -2.13
CA SER A 134 12.74 4.02 -1.74
C SER A 134 12.83 2.74 -2.56
N VAL A 135 12.49 1.61 -1.93
CA VAL A 135 12.39 0.30 -2.57
C VAL A 135 11.11 -0.41 -2.13
N ALA A 136 10.55 -1.20 -3.03
CA ALA A 136 9.43 -2.09 -2.73
C ALA A 136 9.57 -3.39 -3.53
N CYS A 137 8.95 -4.46 -3.05
CA CYS A 137 8.92 -5.75 -3.73
C CYS A 137 7.49 -6.31 -3.75
N CYS A 138 7.08 -6.88 -4.88
CA CYS A 138 5.82 -7.58 -5.03
C CYS A 138 5.99 -8.64 -6.13
N GLN A 139 5.55 -9.87 -5.88
CA GLN A 139 5.64 -10.97 -6.86
C GLN A 139 7.06 -11.18 -7.44
N GLU A 140 8.10 -11.14 -6.59
CA GLU A 140 9.52 -11.27 -6.97
C GLU A 140 10.02 -10.16 -7.93
N LEU A 141 9.29 -9.06 -8.02
CA LEU A 141 9.65 -7.89 -8.81
C LEU A 141 9.86 -6.69 -7.91
N TRP A 142 10.94 -5.97 -8.19
CA TRP A 142 11.34 -4.79 -7.44
C TRP A 142 10.84 -3.52 -8.12
N ALA A 143 10.52 -2.55 -7.27
CA ALA A 143 10.41 -1.15 -7.64
C ALA A 143 11.47 -0.35 -6.90
N LEU A 144 12.13 0.56 -7.62
CA LEU A 144 13.20 1.44 -7.13
C LEU A 144 12.84 2.87 -7.49
N ILE A 145 12.97 3.77 -6.51
CA ILE A 145 12.94 5.22 -6.73
C ILE A 145 14.33 5.74 -6.40
N MET A 146 14.89 6.52 -7.32
CA MET A 146 16.18 7.19 -7.15
C MET A 146 16.03 8.69 -7.34
N ASP A 147 16.77 9.47 -6.55
CA ASP A 147 16.67 10.93 -6.50
C ASP A 147 18.05 11.56 -6.21
N ALA A 148 18.35 12.69 -6.84
CA ALA A 148 19.51 13.51 -6.50
C ALA A 148 19.28 14.35 -5.23
N GLY A 149 18.02 14.62 -4.89
CA GLY A 149 17.60 15.47 -3.76
C GLY A 149 17.53 14.76 -2.40
N THR A 150 18.12 13.57 -2.24
CA THR A 150 18.07 12.81 -0.99
C THR A 150 18.90 13.44 0.14
N GLY A 151 19.92 14.23 -0.21
CA GLY A 151 20.93 14.71 0.73
C GLY A 151 21.96 13.66 1.13
N PHE A 152 21.92 12.46 0.54
CA PHE A 152 22.90 11.42 0.81
C PHE A 152 24.25 11.75 0.18
N THR A 153 25.33 11.35 0.85
CA THR A 153 26.71 11.64 0.41
C THR A 153 27.44 10.41 -0.11
N ALA A 154 26.98 9.22 0.27
CA ALA A 154 27.42 7.93 -0.25
C ALA A 154 26.30 6.91 -0.03
N GLN A 155 26.25 5.86 -0.85
CA GLN A 155 25.25 4.81 -0.73
C GLN A 155 25.83 3.47 -1.14
N VAL A 156 25.46 2.44 -0.38
CA VAL A 156 25.75 1.03 -0.66
C VAL A 156 24.45 0.24 -0.57
N TYR A 157 24.38 -0.87 -1.28
CA TYR A 157 23.22 -1.74 -1.24
C TYR A 157 23.65 -3.20 -1.32
N SER A 158 22.78 -4.09 -0.85
CA SER A 158 22.98 -5.53 -0.90
C SER A 158 21.69 -6.19 -1.37
N MET A 159 21.78 -6.89 -2.51
CA MET A 159 20.74 -7.81 -2.97
C MET A 159 21.10 -9.20 -2.46
N SER A 160 20.41 -9.66 -1.42
CA SER A 160 20.62 -10.96 -0.81
C SER A 160 19.54 -11.95 -1.24
N THR A 161 19.93 -13.20 -1.46
CA THR A 161 18.99 -14.32 -1.64
C THR A 161 18.42 -14.83 -0.30
N GLN A 162 18.91 -14.29 0.81
CA GLN A 162 18.50 -14.61 2.17
C GLN A 162 17.73 -13.45 2.80
N PHE A 163 16.95 -13.77 3.83
CA PHE A 163 15.97 -12.85 4.44
C PHE A 163 16.58 -11.51 4.85
N LEU A 164 17.78 -11.52 5.44
CA LEU A 164 18.47 -10.30 5.83
C LEU A 164 19.99 -10.55 5.93
N PRO A 165 20.84 -9.76 5.25
CA PRO A 165 22.30 -9.88 5.35
C PRO A 165 22.84 -9.19 6.61
N LYS A 166 22.72 -9.85 7.78
CA LYS A 166 23.05 -9.27 9.09
C LYS A 166 24.51 -8.83 9.21
N GLU A 167 25.44 -9.68 8.81
CA GLU A 167 26.89 -9.44 8.93
C GLU A 167 27.29 -8.22 8.11
N TRP A 168 26.75 -8.12 6.89
CA TRP A 168 26.98 -6.96 6.02
C TRP A 168 26.40 -5.67 6.60
N ILE A 169 25.20 -5.72 7.20
CA ILE A 169 24.62 -4.54 7.87
C ILE A 169 25.50 -4.07 9.02
N MET A 170 26.02 -5.00 9.83
CA MET A 170 26.90 -4.66 10.95
C MET A 170 28.20 -4.02 10.46
N GLU A 171 28.84 -4.60 9.44
CA GLU A 171 30.02 -4.02 8.79
C GLU A 171 29.75 -2.60 8.27
N LYS A 172 28.62 -2.39 7.59
CA LYS A 172 28.28 -1.07 7.03
C LYS A 172 27.87 -0.05 8.08
N TRP A 173 27.30 -0.47 9.20
CA TRP A 173 27.11 0.41 10.36
C TRP A 173 28.45 0.89 10.95
N GLU A 174 29.45 0.01 11.07
CA GLU A 174 30.80 0.39 11.54
C GLU A 174 31.48 1.39 10.58
N GLU A 175 31.19 1.28 9.28
CA GLU A 175 31.65 2.25 8.27
C GLU A 175 30.85 3.57 8.26
N GLY A 176 29.82 3.70 9.10
CA GLY A 176 28.99 4.89 9.25
C GLY A 176 27.86 5.03 8.22
N TYR A 177 27.47 3.96 7.54
CA TYR A 177 26.25 3.92 6.74
C TYR A 177 25.06 3.55 7.62
N TYR A 178 23.87 4.07 7.31
CA TYR A 178 22.63 3.68 7.99
C TYR A 178 21.61 3.12 7.00
N ILE A 179 20.80 2.13 7.43
CA ILE A 179 19.70 1.61 6.61
C ILE A 179 18.74 2.75 6.30
N THR A 180 18.48 2.97 5.01
CA THR A 180 17.64 4.06 4.51
C THR A 180 16.44 3.55 3.72
N ALA A 181 16.55 2.39 3.09
CA ALA A 181 15.45 1.70 2.45
C ALA A 181 15.67 0.18 2.51
N MET A 182 14.60 -0.58 2.61
CA MET A 182 14.65 -2.04 2.62
C MET A 182 13.34 -2.61 2.10
N ALA A 183 13.42 -3.70 1.35
CA ALA A 183 12.26 -4.51 0.98
C ALA A 183 12.65 -5.99 0.97
N GLY A 184 11.70 -6.85 1.34
CA GLY A 184 11.84 -8.29 1.29
C GLY A 184 10.87 -8.90 0.27
N SER A 185 11.26 -10.02 -0.31
CA SER A 185 10.45 -10.84 -1.18
C SER A 185 9.85 -12.03 -0.44
N MET A 186 8.77 -12.60 -0.97
CA MET A 186 8.15 -13.80 -0.39
C MET A 186 9.03 -15.04 -0.53
N SER A 187 9.95 -15.08 -1.50
CA SER A 187 11.00 -16.10 -1.62
C SER A 187 12.09 -16.02 -0.55
N GLY A 188 12.07 -15.00 0.31
CA GLY A 188 13.12 -14.75 1.30
C GLY A 188 14.27 -13.90 0.78
N SER A 189 14.28 -13.46 -0.49
CA SER A 189 15.27 -12.49 -0.96
C SER A 189 15.06 -11.11 -0.31
N SER A 190 16.11 -10.32 -0.12
CA SER A 190 16.02 -8.96 0.42
C SER A 190 16.92 -7.98 -0.32
N LEU A 191 16.43 -6.76 -0.49
CA LEU A 191 17.22 -5.61 -0.92
C LEU A 191 17.35 -4.66 0.26
N VAL A 192 18.59 -4.45 0.72
CA VAL A 192 18.93 -3.51 1.78
C VAL A 192 19.75 -2.38 1.20
N VAL A 193 19.35 -1.15 1.47
CA VAL A 193 20.06 0.07 1.04
C VAL A 193 20.51 0.84 2.27
N MET A 194 21.80 1.15 2.33
CA MET A 194 22.40 1.93 3.40
C MET A 194 23.11 3.16 2.86
N SER A 195 22.93 4.32 3.51
CA SER A 195 23.43 5.61 3.01
C SER A 195 24.16 6.40 4.10
N LYS A 196 25.08 7.27 3.67
CA LYS A 196 25.71 8.33 4.48
C LYS A 196 25.04 9.67 4.22
N GLY A 197 25.26 10.64 5.11
CA GLY A 197 24.59 11.95 5.04
C GLY A 197 23.15 11.90 5.56
N THR A 198 22.77 10.82 6.24
CA THR A 198 21.49 10.71 6.94
C THR A 198 21.52 11.52 8.24
N PRO A 199 20.36 12.02 8.72
CA PRO A 199 20.26 12.63 10.05
C PRO A 199 20.31 11.58 11.19
N TYR A 200 20.43 10.29 10.86
CA TYR A 200 20.45 9.20 11.83
C TYR A 200 21.80 9.14 12.55
N THR A 201 21.74 8.90 13.85
CA THR A 201 22.93 8.77 14.71
C THR A 201 22.99 7.42 15.40
N GLN A 202 21.83 6.82 15.68
CA GLN A 202 21.69 5.48 16.25
C GLN A 202 20.58 4.74 15.51
N GLN A 203 20.81 3.47 15.18
CA GLN A 203 19.84 2.62 14.51
C GLN A 203 19.89 1.21 15.09
N SER A 204 18.71 0.61 15.22
CA SER A 204 18.54 -0.82 15.49
C SER A 204 17.36 -1.31 14.67
N TYR A 205 17.31 -2.61 14.40
CA TYR A 205 16.16 -3.24 13.76
C TYR A 205 15.69 -4.42 14.61
N LYS A 206 14.39 -4.75 14.48
CA LYS A 206 13.80 -5.95 15.08
C LYS A 206 13.22 -6.81 13.96
N VAL A 207 13.43 -8.11 14.07
CA VAL A 207 12.80 -9.10 13.21
C VAL A 207 11.73 -9.78 14.05
N GLY A 208 10.48 -9.73 13.61
CA GLY A 208 9.37 -10.44 14.25
C GLY A 208 8.92 -11.58 13.35
N GLY A 209 8.80 -12.78 13.91
CA GLY A 209 8.14 -13.90 13.25
C GLY A 209 6.62 -13.81 13.38
N LEU A 210 5.90 -14.49 12.49
CA LEU A 210 4.44 -14.70 12.59
C LEU A 210 4.01 -15.51 13.84
N GLY A 211 4.95 -15.95 14.67
CA GLY A 211 4.72 -16.72 15.90
C GLY A 211 5.16 -16.03 17.21
N ASP A 212 5.77 -14.85 17.17
CA ASP A 212 6.33 -14.20 18.37
C ASP A 212 5.32 -13.29 19.08
N GLY A 213 4.10 -13.80 19.27
CA GLY A 213 3.01 -13.11 19.96
C GLY A 213 2.58 -13.85 21.22
N TRP A 214 2.94 -13.28 22.37
CA TRP A 214 2.46 -13.59 23.75
C TRP A 214 2.95 -14.89 24.40
N GLY A 215 4.00 -14.75 25.20
CA GLY A 215 4.34 -15.61 26.36
C GLY A 215 4.62 -14.74 27.56
#